data_AF-A0A958Q752-F1
#
_entry.id   AF-A0A958Q752-F1
#
_cell.length_a   1.000
_cell.length_b   1.000
_cell.length_c   1.000
_cell.angle_alpha   90.00
_cell.angle_beta   90.00
_cell.angle_gamma   90.00
#
_symmetry.space_group_name_H-M   'P 1'
#
loop_
_entity.id
_entity.type
_entity.pdbx_description
1 polymer ?
#
loop_
_entity_poly.entity_id
_entity_poly.type
_entity_poly.pdbx_seq_one_letter_code
_entity_poly.pdbx_strand_id
1 'polypeptide(L)'
;SINHLSSFKDWQAMFRNVAAHLSPGGVFIFDMNTLYAFEAFEKRSPMVEEEQDTLMVTHFKQPRADQLAIDMRMLRKTKGNVYKEFRTTIMERSYPFQQVRKSLQKYFSQVDCRDMELHTKANRPHRYSEVLYFVCR
;
A
#
# COMPACT_ATOMS: atom_id res chain seq x y z
N SER A 1 3.70 -2.19 1.53
CA SER A 1 3.35 -2.01 0.11
C SER A 1 4.30 -1.01 -0.56
N ILE A 2 4.32 -0.87 -1.90
CA ILE A 2 5.09 0.18 -2.61
C ILE A 2 4.69 1.60 -2.15
N ASN A 3 3.50 1.74 -1.58
CA ASN A 3 2.92 3.01 -1.13
C ASN A 3 3.76 3.76 -0.09
N HIS A 4 4.75 3.15 0.58
CA HIS A 4 5.65 3.87 1.50
C HIS A 4 6.68 4.77 0.80
N LEU A 5 6.86 4.64 -0.52
CA LEU A 5 7.72 5.54 -1.29
C LEU A 5 7.07 6.92 -1.42
N SER A 6 7.81 7.96 -1.02
CA SER A 6 7.27 9.32 -0.80
C SER A 6 6.87 10.09 -2.06
N SER A 7 7.40 9.69 -3.22
CA SER A 7 7.17 10.41 -4.48
C SER A 7 7.12 9.47 -5.68
N PHE A 8 6.50 9.93 -6.76
CA PHE A 8 6.42 9.16 -7.99
C PHE A 8 7.79 8.99 -8.65
N LYS A 9 8.72 9.92 -8.39
CA LYS A 9 10.11 9.80 -8.84
C LYS A 9 10.80 8.61 -8.17
N ASP A 10 10.50 8.35 -6.90
CA ASP A 10 11.04 7.19 -6.17
C ASP A 10 10.45 5.88 -6.72
N TRP A 11 9.16 5.87 -7.07
CA TRP A 11 8.52 4.74 -7.75
C TRP A 11 9.19 4.45 -9.09
N GLN A 12 9.42 5.49 -9.89
CA GLN A 12 10.12 5.38 -11.18
C GLN A 12 11.55 4.89 -11.03
N ALA A 13 12.27 5.37 -10.00
CA ALA A 13 13.62 4.92 -9.70
C ALA A 13 13.62 3.44 -9.29
N MET A 14 12.66 3.02 -8.46
CA MET A 14 12.50 1.63 -8.07
C MET A 14 12.20 0.75 -9.29
N PHE A 15 11.24 1.11 -10.16
CA PHE A 15 10.93 0.33 -11.37
C PHE A 15 12.15 0.17 -12.28
N ARG A 16 12.91 1.25 -12.51
CA ARG A 16 14.15 1.20 -13.29
C ARG A 16 15.19 0.28 -12.63
N ASN A 17 15.36 0.40 -11.32
CA ASN A 17 16.34 -0.40 -10.58
C ASN A 17 15.96 -1.88 -10.62
N VAL A 18 14.69 -2.23 -10.41
CA VAL A 18 14.23 -3.62 -10.53
C VAL A 18 14.52 -4.16 -11.93
N ALA A 19 14.13 -3.43 -12.98
CA ALA A 19 14.38 -3.86 -14.36
C ALA A 19 15.88 -4.07 -14.66
N ALA A 20 16.76 -3.25 -14.07
CA ALA A 20 18.21 -3.38 -14.23
C ALA A 20 18.82 -4.59 -13.48
N HIS A 21 18.15 -5.11 -12.45
CA HIS A 21 18.67 -6.21 -11.62
C HIS A 21 17.99 -7.55 -11.88
N LEU A 22 16.90 -7.58 -12.66
CA LEU A 22 16.27 -8.83 -13.04
C LEU A 22 17.13 -9.59 -14.06
N SER A 23 17.28 -10.89 -13.80
CA SER A 23 17.84 -11.81 -14.80
C SER A 23 16.89 -11.93 -16.00
N PRO A 24 17.38 -12.34 -17.19
CA PRO A 24 16.52 -12.64 -18.33
C PRO A 24 15.38 -13.60 -17.95
N GLY A 25 14.14 -13.23 -18.26
CA GLY A 25 12.94 -13.99 -17.89
C GLY A 25 12.46 -13.79 -16.44
N GLY A 26 13.13 -12.94 -15.66
CA GLY A 26 12.72 -12.57 -14.32
C GLY A 26 11.36 -11.86 -14.29
N VAL A 27 10.63 -12.02 -13.18
CA VAL A 27 9.29 -11.45 -13.01
C VAL A 27 9.31 -10.48 -11.83
N PHE A 28 8.77 -9.29 -12.03
CA PHE A 28 8.53 -8.33 -10.96
C PHE A 28 7.06 -8.38 -10.53
N ILE A 29 6.81 -8.64 -9.25
CA ILE A 29 5.47 -8.71 -8.67
C ILE A 29 5.40 -7.75 -7.49
N PHE A 30 4.38 -6.92 -7.44
CA PHE A 30 4.10 -6.03 -6.32
C PHE A 30 2.63 -5.63 -6.27
N ASP A 31 2.16 -5.26 -5.10
CA ASP A 31 0.83 -4.68 -4.87
C ASP A 31 0.91 -3.16 -4.65
N MET A 32 -0.22 -2.48 -4.82
CA MET A 32 -0.45 -1.13 -4.33
C MET A 32 -1.87 -0.95 -3.80
N ASN A 33 -1.99 -0.22 -2.70
CA ASN A 33 -3.24 0.44 -2.32
C ASN A 33 -3.57 1.52 -3.36
N THR A 34 -4.81 1.59 -3.80
CA THR A 34 -5.27 2.60 -4.77
C THR A 34 -5.66 3.92 -4.08
N LEU A 35 -5.92 4.95 -4.88
CA LEU A 35 -6.54 6.18 -4.38
C LEU A 35 -7.93 5.92 -3.77
N TYR A 36 -8.68 4.97 -4.32
CA TYR A 36 -9.98 4.58 -3.76
C TYR A 36 -9.83 3.92 -2.39
N ALA A 37 -8.81 3.07 -2.18
CA ALA A 37 -8.52 2.52 -0.86
C ALA A 37 -8.29 3.63 0.17
N PHE A 38 -7.58 4.70 -0.18
CA PHE A 38 -7.33 5.81 0.76
C PHE A 38 -8.63 6.52 1.17
N GLU A 39 -9.52 6.79 0.20
CA GLU A 39 -10.86 7.33 0.49
C GLU A 39 -11.72 6.37 1.32
N ALA A 40 -11.57 5.06 1.11
CA ALA A 40 -12.28 4.04 1.88
C ALA A 40 -11.74 3.97 3.32
N PHE A 41 -10.41 3.99 3.49
CA PHE A 41 -9.73 3.96 4.80
C PHE A 41 -10.10 5.15 5.68
N GLU A 42 -10.13 6.37 5.14
CA GLU A 42 -10.52 7.56 5.92
C GLU A 42 -11.95 7.47 6.48
N LYS A 43 -12.84 6.78 5.77
CA LYS A 43 -14.24 6.57 6.21
C LYS A 43 -14.39 5.42 7.22
N ARG A 44 -13.34 4.64 7.49
CA ARG A 44 -13.39 3.54 8.46
C ARG A 44 -13.35 4.08 9.88
N SER A 45 -14.08 3.41 10.76
CA SER A 45 -13.91 3.61 12.19
C SER A 45 -12.48 3.27 12.61
N PRO A 46 -11.97 3.89 13.68
CA PRO A 46 -10.69 3.50 14.26
C PRO A 46 -10.66 1.99 14.52
N MET A 47 -9.55 1.36 14.16
CA MET A 47 -9.34 -0.06 14.43
C MET A 47 -8.71 -0.20 15.80
N VAL A 48 -9.25 -1.10 16.62
CA VAL A 48 -8.68 -1.46 17.91
C VAL A 48 -8.38 -2.94 17.87
N GLU A 49 -7.11 -3.27 18.06
CA GLU A 49 -6.61 -4.64 18.01
C GLU A 49 -5.88 -4.93 19.31
N GLU A 50 -6.15 -6.10 19.89
CA GLU A 50 -5.44 -6.59 21.06
C GLU A 50 -4.68 -7.85 20.67
N GLU A 51 -3.37 -7.81 20.85
CA GLU A 51 -2.49 -8.95 20.61
C GLU A 51 -1.56 -9.15 21.80
N GLN A 52 -1.71 -10.31 22.47
CA GLN A 52 -0.95 -10.67 23.68
C GLN A 52 -1.03 -9.59 24.76
N ASP A 53 0.07 -8.86 24.97
CA ASP A 53 0.25 -7.81 25.97
C ASP A 53 0.16 -6.41 25.35
N THR A 54 -0.33 -6.27 24.12
CA THR A 54 -0.36 -4.98 23.39
C THR A 54 -1.78 -4.64 22.95
N LEU A 55 -2.22 -3.44 23.31
CA LEU A 55 -3.40 -2.79 22.74
C LEU A 55 -2.95 -1.80 21.67
N MET A 56 -3.40 -1.96 20.44
CA MET A 56 -3.12 -1.06 19.33
C MET A 56 -4.41 -0.35 18.88
N VAL A 57 -4.33 0.96 18.72
CA VAL A 57 -5.39 1.80 18.16
C VAL A 57 -4.84 2.47 16.91
N THR A 58 -5.50 2.24 15.79
CA THR A 58 -5.10 2.75 14.47
C THR A 58 -6.18 3.68 13.92
N HIS A 59 -5.76 4.87 13.52
CA HIS A 59 -6.58 5.87 12.83
C HIS A 59 -6.03 6.14 11.44
N PHE A 60 -6.94 6.32 10.49
CA PHE A 60 -6.61 6.67 9.11
C PHE A 60 -7.01 8.11 8.85
N LYS A 61 -6.13 8.88 8.20
CA LYS A 61 -6.41 10.25 7.77
C LYS A 61 -5.92 10.44 6.34
N GLN A 62 -6.69 11.11 5.49
CA GLN A 62 -6.30 11.41 4.12
C GLN A 62 -5.96 12.91 4.01
N PRO A 63 -4.73 13.33 4.39
CA PRO A 63 -4.36 14.75 4.37
C PRO A 63 -4.39 15.36 2.97
N ARG A 64 -4.24 14.52 1.93
CA ARG A 64 -4.36 14.88 0.51
C ARG A 64 -4.93 13.69 -0.25
N ALA A 65 -5.56 13.93 -1.40
CA ALA A 65 -6.18 12.88 -2.19
C ALA A 65 -5.23 11.69 -2.50
N ASP A 66 -3.93 11.97 -2.68
CA ASP A 66 -2.91 10.97 -3.01
C ASP A 66 -2.14 10.43 -1.80
N GLN A 67 -2.46 10.84 -0.56
CA GLN A 67 -1.73 10.48 0.65
C GLN A 67 -2.64 9.90 1.72
N LEU A 68 -2.16 8.88 2.42
CA LEU A 68 -2.79 8.32 3.61
C LEU A 68 -1.79 8.38 4.77
N ALA A 69 -2.26 8.89 5.91
CA ALA A 69 -1.55 8.83 7.18
C ALA A 69 -2.19 7.76 8.06
N ILE A 70 -1.41 6.79 8.49
CA ILE A 70 -1.81 5.72 9.39
C ILE A 70 -1.23 6.03 10.77
N ASP A 71 -2.04 6.65 11.62
CA ASP A 71 -1.68 7.04 12.98
C ASP A 71 -1.91 5.84 13.91
N MET A 72 -0.82 5.29 14.45
CA MET A 72 -0.85 4.13 15.34
C MET A 72 -0.43 4.52 16.75
N ARG A 73 -1.26 4.13 17.73
CA ARG A 73 -0.97 4.21 19.16
C ARG A 73 -0.97 2.82 19.75
N MET A 74 0.15 2.40 20.33
CA MET A 74 0.30 1.08 20.94
C MET A 74 0.58 1.22 22.44
N LEU A 75 -0.17 0.51 23.27
CA LEU A 75 0.05 0.39 24.71
C LEU A 75 0.49 -1.05 25.01
N ARG A 76 1.77 -1.24 25.31
CA ARG A 76 2.33 -2.56 25.62
C ARG A 76 2.52 -2.73 27.12
N LYS A 77 1.88 -3.73 27.71
CA LYS A 77 2.08 -4.13 29.11
C LYS A 77 3.51 -4.60 29.33
N THR A 78 4.09 -4.23 30.47
CA THR A 78 5.48 -4.55 30.80
C THR A 78 5.56 -5.42 32.05
N LYS A 79 5.19 -4.89 33.21
CA LYS A 79 5.09 -5.64 34.48
C LYS A 79 3.90 -5.13 35.28
N GLY A 80 3.12 -6.05 35.85
CA GLY A 80 1.91 -5.69 36.60
C GLY A 80 0.96 -4.85 35.75
N ASN A 81 0.55 -3.68 36.26
CA ASN A 81 -0.35 -2.75 35.57
C ASN A 81 0.38 -1.58 34.87
N VAL A 82 1.66 -1.76 34.53
CA VAL A 82 2.46 -0.72 33.86
C VAL A 82 2.49 -0.96 32.35
N TYR A 83 2.11 0.07 31.59
CA TYR A 83 2.10 0.07 30.13
C TYR A 83 3.14 1.05 29.59
N LYS A 84 3.84 0.66 28.53
CA LYS A 84 4.68 1.56 27.73
C LYS A 84 3.92 1.95 26.47
N GLU A 85 3.83 3.24 26.23
CA GLU A 85 3.19 3.80 25.04
C GLU A 85 4.20 3.97 23.90
N PHE A 86 3.78 3.59 22.69
CA PHE A 86 4.48 3.87 21.43
C PHE A 86 3.52 4.58 20.49
N ARG A 87 4.03 5.58 19.77
CA ARG A 87 3.29 6.29 18.72
C ARG A 87 4.12 6.30 17.46
N THR A 88 3.46 6.03 16.34
CA THR A 88 4.06 6.18 15.01
C THR A 88 3.00 6.63 14.03
N THR A 89 3.41 7.41 13.03
CA THR A 89 2.57 7.74 11.88
C THR A 89 3.28 7.20 10.65
N ILE A 90 2.63 6.27 9.95
CA ILE A 90 3.13 5.74 8.68
C ILE A 90 2.46 6.52 7.55
N MET A 91 3.29 7.08 6.66
CA MET A 91 2.80 7.75 5.47
C MET A 91 2.78 6.78 4.30
N GLU A 92 1.67 6.78 3.59
CA GLU A 92 1.49 6.12 2.32
C GLU A 92 1.11 7.12 1.24
N ARG A 93 1.50 6.81 0.01
CA ARG A 93 1.17 7.58 -1.19
C ARG A 93 0.72 6.64 -2.29
N SER A 94 -0.26 7.06 -3.08
CA SER A 94 -0.76 6.29 -4.23
C SER A 94 -0.92 7.17 -5.46
N TYR A 95 -1.11 6.53 -6.61
CA TYR A 95 -1.17 7.20 -7.90
C TYR A 95 -2.26 6.58 -8.78
N PRO A 96 -2.79 7.32 -9.76
CA PRO A 96 -3.73 6.77 -10.72
C PRO A 96 -3.16 5.52 -11.41
N PHE A 97 -3.96 4.45 -11.51
CA PHE A 97 -3.57 3.18 -12.13
C PHE A 97 -2.88 3.36 -13.50
N GLN A 98 -3.44 4.22 -14.36
CA GLN A 98 -2.90 4.48 -15.69
C GLN A 98 -1.52 5.14 -15.66
N GLN A 99 -1.24 5.99 -14.67
CA GLN A 99 0.07 6.62 -14.49
C GLN A 99 1.12 5.57 -14.11
N VAL A 100 0.79 4.69 -13.15
CA VAL A 100 1.68 3.61 -12.71
C VAL A 100 1.95 2.63 -13.84
N ARG A 101 0.89 2.16 -14.52
CA ARG A 101 1.00 1.23 -15.65
C ARG A 101 1.88 1.79 -16.78
N LYS A 102 1.65 3.04 -17.20
CA LYS A 102 2.48 3.69 -18.24
C LYS A 102 3.94 3.80 -17.83
N SER A 103 4.23 3.96 -16.54
CA SER A 103 5.60 4.04 -16.06
C SER A 103 6.31 2.68 -16.07
N LEU A 104 5.62 1.60 -15.72
CA LEU A 104 6.14 0.24 -15.79
C LEU A 104 6.44 -0.17 -17.23
N GLN A 105 5.55 0.16 -18.16
CA GLN A 105 5.69 -0.15 -19.60
C GLN A 105 6.93 0.48 -20.26
N LYS A 106 7.63 1.39 -19.58
CA LYS A 106 8.92 1.91 -20.04
C LYS A 106 10.08 0.94 -19.84
N TYR A 107 9.92 -0.02 -18.93
CA TYR A 107 10.98 -0.92 -18.49
C TYR A 107 10.62 -2.40 -18.66
N PHE A 108 9.33 -2.73 -18.70
CA PHE A 108 8.82 -4.08 -18.84
C PHE A 108 8.00 -4.22 -20.12
N SER A 109 8.21 -5.31 -20.84
CA SER A 109 7.52 -5.64 -22.10
C SER A 109 6.06 -6.02 -21.88
N GLN A 110 5.77 -6.65 -20.73
CA GLN A 110 4.43 -7.04 -20.31
C GLN A 110 4.14 -6.50 -18.93
N VAL A 111 2.94 -5.93 -18.75
CA VAL A 111 2.45 -5.41 -17.47
C VAL A 111 1.00 -5.85 -17.32
N ASP A 112 0.81 -6.89 -16.53
CA ASP A 112 -0.51 -7.37 -16.12
C ASP A 112 -0.89 -6.78 -14.76
N CYS A 113 -2.18 -6.52 -14.56
CA CYS A 113 -2.71 -6.02 -13.30
C CYS A 113 -4.03 -6.71 -12.96
N ARG A 114 -4.18 -7.13 -11.71
CA ARG A 114 -5.36 -7.83 -11.20
C ARG A 114 -5.88 -7.17 -9.93
N ASP A 115 -7.20 -7.21 -9.79
CA ASP A 115 -7.88 -7.04 -8.51
C ASP A 115 -8.25 -8.45 -8.04
N MET A 116 -7.70 -8.86 -6.89
CA MET A 116 -7.89 -10.21 -6.35
C MET A 116 -8.86 -10.24 -5.16
N GLU A 117 -9.30 -9.06 -4.67
CA GLU A 117 -10.11 -8.94 -3.46
C GLU A 117 -11.59 -8.88 -3.78
N LEU A 118 -11.94 -8.19 -4.87
CA LEU A 118 -13.27 -8.26 -5.42
C LEU A 118 -13.34 -9.54 -6.24
N HIS A 119 -13.88 -10.61 -5.64
CA HIS A 119 -14.21 -11.92 -6.23
C HIS A 119 -15.19 -11.80 -7.42
N THR A 120 -14.84 -10.99 -8.39
CA THR A 120 -15.53 -10.74 -9.65
C THR A 120 -15.03 -11.76 -10.65
N LYS A 121 -15.88 -12.16 -11.60
CA LYS A 121 -15.52 -13.18 -12.62
C LYS A 121 -14.25 -12.87 -13.43
N ALA A 122 -13.76 -11.63 -13.43
CA ALA A 122 -12.66 -11.21 -14.28
C ALA A 122 -11.37 -10.81 -13.54
N ASN A 123 -11.41 -10.60 -12.22
CA ASN A 123 -10.27 -10.10 -11.42
C ASN A 123 -9.56 -8.90 -12.09
N ARG A 124 -10.34 -7.99 -12.70
CA ARG A 124 -9.82 -6.84 -13.45
C ARG A 124 -9.89 -5.58 -12.59
N PRO A 125 -8.90 -4.67 -12.70
CA PRO A 125 -8.96 -3.37 -12.03
C PRO A 125 -10.26 -2.62 -12.36
N HIS A 126 -10.92 -2.07 -11.35
CA HIS A 126 -12.08 -1.20 -11.51
C HIS A 126 -12.01 0.00 -10.55
N ARG A 127 -12.96 0.93 -10.68
CA ARG A 127 -12.98 2.19 -9.93
C ARG A 127 -13.11 2.06 -8.40
N TYR A 128 -13.36 0.86 -7.90
CA TYR A 128 -13.54 0.58 -6.47
C TYR A 128 -12.55 -0.49 -5.98
N SER A 129 -11.53 -0.82 -6.78
CA SER A 129 -10.47 -1.71 -6.36
C SER A 129 -9.69 -1.05 -5.23
N GLU A 130 -9.63 -1.67 -4.05
CA GLU A 130 -8.80 -1.16 -2.95
C GLU A 130 -7.32 -1.51 -3.16
N VAL A 131 -7.04 -2.76 -3.55
CA VAL A 131 -5.68 -3.24 -3.82
C VAL A 131 -5.54 -3.70 -5.27
N LEU A 132 -4.43 -3.33 -5.90
CA LEU A 132 -4.07 -3.79 -7.24
C LEU A 132 -2.75 -4.54 -7.22
N TYR A 133 -2.74 -5.73 -7.82
CA TYR A 133 -1.57 -6.59 -7.93
C TYR A 133 -1.00 -6.52 -9.35
N PHE A 134 0.28 -6.16 -9.47
CA PHE A 134 0.99 -6.05 -10.74
C PHE A 134 1.93 -7.23 -10.95
N VAL A 135 2.00 -7.72 -12.19
CA VAL A 135 2.95 -8.74 -12.64
C VAL A 135 3.62 -8.22 -13.92
N CYS A 136 4.93 -8.01 -13.87
CA CYS A 136 5.70 -7.40 -14.95
C CYS A 136 6.80 -8.34 -15.45
N ARG A 137 7.02 -8.36 -16.78
CA ARG A 137 8.06 -9.16 -17.47
C ARG A 137 8.78 -8.33 -18.52
#